data_AF-A0A450U5R5-F1
#
_entry.id   AF-A0A450U5R5-F1
#
_cell.length_a   1.000
_cell.length_b   1.000
_cell.length_c   1.000
_cell.angle_alpha   90.00
_cell.angle_beta   90.00
_cell.angle_gamma   90.00
#
_symmetry.space_group_name_H-M   'P 1'
#
loop_
_entity.id
_entity.type
_entity.pdbx_description
1 polymer ?
#
loop_
_entity_poly.entity_id
_entity_poly.type
_entity_poly.pdbx_seq_one_letter_code
_entity_poly.pdbx_strand_id
1 'polypeptide(L)' 'MPEIDKTKEEIGWLKVTFALSVVIDTSLIGWIAQNSYKAPVPFLLLVIFMVAMITWAIIETNRRAYKKISRLGEL' A
#
# COMPACT_ATOMS: atom_id res chain seq x y z
N MET A 1 13.79 -6.87 -22.38
CA MET A 1 12.86 -5.75 -22.77
C MET A 1 13.63 -4.42 -22.83
N PRO A 2 13.29 -3.41 -23.67
CA PRO A 2 13.92 -2.09 -23.57
C PRO A 2 13.79 -1.50 -22.16
N GLU A 3 14.83 -0.85 -21.63
CA GLU A 3 14.81 -0.28 -20.27
C GLU A 3 13.64 0.69 -20.05
N ILE A 4 13.22 1.39 -21.10
CA ILE A 4 12.08 2.31 -21.10
C ILE A 4 10.76 1.56 -20.79
N ASP A 5 10.56 0.38 -21.35
CA ASP A 5 9.34 -0.38 -21.15
C ASP A 5 9.28 -0.98 -19.74
N LYS A 6 10.43 -1.48 -19.24
CA LYS A 6 10.56 -1.92 -17.83
C LYS A 6 10.24 -0.78 -16.86
N THR A 7 10.80 0.40 -17.11
CA THR A 7 10.54 1.60 -16.29
C THR A 7 9.07 2.00 -16.33
N LYS A 8 8.43 1.92 -17.50
CA LYS A 8 7.00 2.21 -17.66
C LYS A 8 6.13 1.23 -16.87
N GLU A 9 6.51 -0.05 -16.83
CA GLU A 9 5.81 -1.09 -16.06
C GLU A 9 5.98 -0.90 -14.54
N GLU A 10 7.19 -0.58 -14.06
CA GLU A 10 7.45 -0.24 -12.66
C GLU A 10 6.64 0.99 -12.20
N ILE A 11 6.60 2.04 -13.02
CA ILE A 11 5.77 3.24 -12.76
C ILE A 11 4.28 2.89 -12.77
N GLY A 12 3.85 2.02 -13.69
CA GLY A 12 2.48 1.52 -13.75
C GLY A 12 2.08 0.82 -12.46
N TRP A 13 2.95 -0.05 -11.95
CA TRP A 13 2.74 -0.76 -10.69
C TRP A 13 2.73 0.19 -9.48
N LEU A 14 3.65 1.15 -9.43
CA LEU A 14 3.67 2.18 -8.38
C LEU A 14 2.36 2.97 -8.32
N LYS A 15 1.80 3.37 -9.47
CA LYS A 15 0.53 4.11 -9.51
C LYS A 15 -0.61 3.30 -8.88
N VAL A 16 -0.67 1.99 -9.12
CA VAL A 16 -1.69 1.12 -8.53
C VAL A 16 -1.52 1.05 -7.02
N THR A 17 -0.30 0.80 -6.54
CA THR A 17 -0.04 0.71 -5.09
C THR A 17 -0.30 2.04 -4.39
N PHE A 18 0.08 3.17 -5.01
CA PHE A 18 -0.20 4.50 -4.49
C PHE A 18 -1.71 4.78 -4.39
N ALA A 19 -2.47 4.48 -5.45
CA ALA A 19 -3.92 4.66 -5.43
C ALA A 19 -4.58 3.82 -4.32
N LEU A 20 -4.14 2.58 -4.13
CA LEU A 20 -4.65 1.71 -3.07
C LEU A 20 -4.36 2.29 -1.67
N SER A 21 -3.13 2.75 -1.43
CA SER A 21 -2.76 3.40 -0.17
C SER A 21 -3.62 4.62 0.12
N VAL A 22 -3.81 5.51 -0.87
CA VAL A 22 -4.64 6.71 -0.72
C VAL A 22 -6.07 6.36 -0.33
N VAL A 23 -6.68 5.34 -0.94
CA VAL A 23 -8.04 4.89 -0.60
C VAL A 23 -8.11 4.36 0.84
N ILE A 24 -7.11 3.58 1.26
CA ILE A 24 -7.04 3.03 2.62
C ILE A 24 -6.90 4.17 3.64
N ASP A 25 -5.97 5.10 3.41
CA ASP A 25 -5.70 6.21 4.32
C ASP A 25 -6.91 7.15 4.45
N THR A 26 -7.54 7.52 3.33
CA THR A 26 -8.74 8.39 3.35
C THR A 26 -9.93 7.70 4.03
N SER A 27 -10.12 6.40 3.81
CA SER A 27 -11.15 5.62 4.50
C SER A 27 -10.91 5.55 6.01
N LEU A 28 -9.66 5.35 6.42
CA LEU A 28 -9.25 5.29 7.81
C LEU A 28 -9.47 6.64 8.51
N ILE A 29 -9.03 7.75 7.90
CA ILE A 29 -9.23 9.11 8.42
C ILE A 29 -10.72 9.38 8.58
N GLY A 30 -11.53 9.03 7.59
CA GLY A 30 -12.99 9.19 7.64
C GLY A 30 -13.64 8.40 8.78
N TRP A 31 -13.17 7.18 9.04
CA TRP A 31 -13.65 6.37 10.15
C TRP A 31 -13.22 6.95 11.51
N ILE A 32 -11.96 7.36 11.65
CA ILE A 32 -11.45 8.00 12.88
C ILE A 32 -12.25 9.27 13.17
N ALA A 33 -12.45 10.15 12.19
CA ALA A 33 -13.20 11.39 12.37
C ALA A 33 -14.63 11.15 12.90
N GLN A 34 -15.29 10.07 12.44
CA GLN A 34 -16.64 9.70 12.90
C GLN A 34 -16.66 9.05 14.28
N ASN A 35 -15.59 8.33 14.66
CA ASN A 35 -15.62 7.44 15.81
C ASN A 35 -14.69 7.85 16.98
N SER A 36 -13.91 8.94 16.82
CA SER A 36 -12.90 9.41 17.78
C SER A 36 -13.40 9.61 19.21
N TYR A 37 -14.66 10.01 19.40
CA TYR A 37 -15.24 10.29 20.72
C TYR A 37 -16.02 9.11 21.32
N LYS A 38 -16.23 8.04 20.56
CA LYS A 38 -17.04 6.87 20.95
C LYS A 38 -16.22 5.58 21.09
N ALA A 39 -15.04 5.54 20.49
CA ALA A 39 -14.22 4.33 20.45
C ALA A 39 -13.45 4.12 21.77
N PRO A 40 -13.55 2.93 22.40
CA PRO A 40 -12.69 2.58 23.52
C PRO A 40 -11.23 2.45 23.06
N VAL A 41 -10.29 2.86 23.92
CA VAL A 41 -8.83 2.84 23.68
C VAL A 41 -8.29 1.54 23.05
N PRO A 42 -8.65 0.32 23.49
CA PRO A 42 -8.19 -0.91 22.85
C PRO A 42 -8.58 -1.03 21.37
N PHE A 43 -9.72 -0.44 20.97
CA PHE A 43 -10.16 -0.43 19.58
C PHE A 43 -9.27 0.46 18.72
N LEU A 44 -8.82 1.61 19.25
CA LEU A 44 -7.86 2.48 18.57
C LEU A 44 -6.51 1.77 18.37
N LEU A 45 -6.01 1.03 19.37
CA LEU A 45 -4.79 0.23 19.26
C LEU A 45 -4.91 -0.85 18.19
N LEU A 46 -6.07 -1.53 18.11
CA LEU A 46 -6.33 -2.53 17.08
C LEU A 46 -6.33 -1.92 15.68
N VAL A 47 -6.91 -0.73 15.51
CA VAL A 47 -6.89 0.00 14.24
C VAL A 47 -5.46 0.36 13.83
N ILE A 48 -4.66 0.89 14.75
CA ILE A 48 -3.24 1.20 14.48
C ILE A 48 -2.48 -0.07 14.07
N PHE A 49 -2.71 -1.19 14.78
CA PHE A 49 -2.10 -2.47 14.47
C PHE A 49 -2.48 -2.97 13.07
N MET A 50 -3.77 -2.88 12.71
CA MET A 50 -4.26 -3.25 11.38
C MET A 50 -3.62 -2.40 10.28
N VAL A 51 -3.49 -1.09 10.49
CA VAL A 51 -2.82 -0.17 9.55
C VAL A 51 -1.35 -0.53 9.38
N ALA A 52 -0.66 -0.88 10.47
CA ALA A 52 0.72 -1.34 10.40
C ALA A 52 0.85 -2.64 9.58
N MET A 53 -0.05 -3.62 9.79
CA MET A 53 -0.05 -4.85 9.00
C MET A 53 -0.33 -4.60 7.51
N ILE A 54 -1.30 -3.75 7.20
CA ILE A 54 -1.65 -3.41 5.81
C ILE A 54 -0.47 -2.73 5.13
N THR A 55 0.15 -1.76 5.79
CA THR A 55 1.36 -1.09 5.30
C THR A 55 2.48 -2.10 5.03
N TRP A 56 2.70 -3.03 5.96
CA TRP A 56 3.69 -4.10 5.78
C TRP A 56 3.37 -4.98 4.56
N ALA A 57 2.12 -5.40 4.39
CA ALA A 57 1.68 -6.20 3.26
C ALA A 57 1.87 -5.46 1.92
N ILE A 58 1.61 -4.15 1.87
CA ILE A 58 1.86 -3.31 0.70
C ILE A 58 3.36 -3.28 0.38
N ILE A 59 4.23 -3.05 1.38
CA ILE A 59 5.70 -3.04 1.18
C ILE A 59 6.20 -4.37 0.63
N GLU A 60 5.77 -5.50 1.22
CA GLU A 60 6.18 -6.84 0.77
C GLU A 60 5.68 -7.13 -0.65
N THR A 61 4.44 -6.76 -0.95
CA THR A 61 3.87 -6.91 -2.31
C THR A 61 4.65 -6.06 -3.31
N ASN A 62 5.01 -4.82 -2.96
CA ASN A 62 5.81 -3.95 -3.81
C ASN A 62 7.19 -4.55 -4.08
N ARG A 63 7.88 -5.02 -3.03
CA ARG A 63 9.17 -5.70 -3.17
C ARG A 63 9.10 -6.90 -4.12
N ARG A 64 8.05 -7.72 -4.00
CA ARG A 64 7.84 -8.89 -4.87
C ARG A 64 7.56 -8.50 -6.31
N ALA A 65 6.77 -7.46 -6.54
CA ALA A 65 6.48 -6.96 -7.88
C ALA A 65 7.75 -6.42 -8.56
N TYR A 66 8.50 -5.57 -7.87
CA TYR A 66 9.80 -5.07 -8.36
C TYR A 66 10.77 -6.20 -8.68
N LYS A 67 10.87 -7.23 -7.83
CA LYS A 67 11.72 -8.40 -8.09
C LYS A 67 11.27 -9.22 -9.30
N LYS A 68 9.97 -9.25 -9.61
CA LYS A 68 9.45 -9.90 -10.83
C LYS A 68 9.73 -9.07 -12.07
N ILE A 69 9.47 -7.76 -12.03
CA ILE A 69 9.74 -6.85 -13.16
C ILE A 69 11.25 -6.79 -13.46
N SER A 70 12.10 -6.83 -12.42
CA SER A 70 13.56 -6.88 -12.61
C SER A 70 13.99 -8.13 -13.37
N ARG A 71 13.46 -9.31 -12.99
CA ARG A 71 13.74 -10.59 -13.66
C ARG A 71 13.25 -10.63 -15.11
N LEU A 72 12.11 -10.01 -15.41
CA LEU A 72 11.59 -9.92 -16.78
C LEU A 72 12.41 -8.98 -17.66
N GLY A 73 13.04 -7.96 -17.07
CA GLY A 73 13.96 -7.07 -17.80
C GLY A 73 15.32 -7.68 -18.10
N GLU A 74 15.75 -8.69 -17.34
CA GLU A 74 17.02 -9.42 -17.55
C GLU A 74 16.90 -10.54 -18.61
N LEU A 75 15.68 -10.93 -18.99
CA LEU A 75 15.37 -11.85 -20.10
C LEU A 75 15.14 -11.08 -21.41
#